data_AF-A0A2E3YQ36-F1
#
_entry.id   AF-A0A2E3YQ36-F1
#
_cell.length_a   1.000
_cell.length_b   1.000
_cell.length_c   1.000
_cell.angle_alpha   90.00
_cell.angle_beta   90.00
_cell.angle_gamma   90.00
#
_symmetry.space_group_name_H-M   'P 1'
#
loop_
_entity.id
_entity.type
_entity.pdbx_description
1 polymer ?
#
loop_
_entity_poly.entity_id
_entity_poly.type
_entity_poly.pdbx_seq_one_letter_code
_entity_poly.pdbx_strand_id
1 'polypeptide(L)'
;MGKGLLALAVVFVATVLGSSLAFELKTASTHESGVEPWALKRMEFVSWNNDRWTAWVKDGSFEHTPEESGYWHRHSNSSLAFVNWDGEPWQAKVAEGSFILAHRGDWSMPTESVSALHYLDWSGQKQVRTLAQLTR
;
A
#
# COMPACT_ATOMS: atom_id res chain seq x y z
N MET A 1 -48.67 -12.90 -6.47
CA MET A 1 -47.44 -12.41 -7.11
C MET A 1 -46.47 -12.01 -6.00
N GLY A 2 -45.34 -12.70 -5.81
CA GLY A 2 -44.44 -12.35 -4.69
C GLY A 2 -43.39 -13.36 -4.25
N LYS A 3 -43.03 -14.35 -5.08
CA LYS A 3 -41.96 -15.32 -4.75
C LYS A 3 -40.75 -15.26 -5.68
N GLY A 4 -40.88 -14.64 -6.86
CA GLY A 4 -39.79 -14.53 -7.85
C GLY A 4 -38.78 -13.40 -7.58
N LEU A 5 -39.21 -12.28 -6.99
CA LEU A 5 -38.32 -11.12 -6.76
C LEU A 5 -37.33 -11.36 -5.61
N LEU A 6 -37.72 -12.12 -4.58
CA LEU A 6 -36.85 -12.42 -3.44
C LEU A 6 -35.72 -13.39 -3.81
N ALA A 7 -35.96 -14.33 -4.73
CA ALA A 7 -34.94 -15.27 -5.17
C ALA A 7 -33.83 -14.57 -5.99
N LEU A 8 -34.18 -13.58 -6.83
CA LEU A 8 -33.20 -12.84 -7.62
C LEU A 8 -32.30 -11.94 -6.76
N ALA A 9 -32.85 -11.29 -5.73
CA ALA A 9 -32.09 -10.41 -4.85
C ALA A 9 -31.02 -11.17 -4.04
N VAL A 10 -31.33 -12.37 -3.55
CA VAL A 10 -30.38 -13.20 -2.79
C VAL A 10 -29.23 -13.71 -3.67
N VAL A 11 -29.51 -14.09 -4.92
CA VAL A 11 -28.48 -14.54 -5.87
C VAL A 11 -27.54 -13.40 -6.25
N PHE A 12 -28.05 -12.18 -6.43
CA PHE A 12 -27.22 -11.03 -6.78
C PHE A 12 -26.28 -10.62 -5.63
N VAL A 13 -26.79 -10.57 -4.39
CA VAL A 13 -25.99 -10.27 -3.20
C VAL A 13 -24.94 -11.35 -2.92
N ALA A 14 -25.30 -12.63 -3.05
CA ALA A 14 -24.33 -13.73 -2.91
C ALA A 14 -23.24 -13.69 -3.99
N THR A 15 -23.58 -13.31 -5.22
CA THR A 15 -22.61 -13.16 -6.31
C THR A 15 -21.65 -12.00 -6.03
N VAL A 16 -22.17 -10.83 -5.64
CA VAL A 16 -21.34 -9.65 -5.34
C VAL A 16 -20.41 -9.91 -4.15
N LEU A 17 -20.94 -10.48 -3.06
CA LEU A 17 -20.14 -10.85 -1.88
C LEU A 17 -19.12 -11.96 -2.19
N GLY A 18 -19.49 -12.94 -3.02
CA GLY A 18 -18.57 -13.97 -3.49
C GLY A 18 -17.44 -13.40 -4.33
N SER A 19 -17.73 -12.42 -5.20
CA SER A 19 -16.72 -11.75 -6.02
C SER A 19 -15.82 -10.80 -5.23
N SER A 20 -16.31 -10.13 -4.18
CA SER A 20 -15.43 -9.33 -3.31
C SER A 20 -14.52 -10.24 -2.49
N LEU A 21 -15.05 -11.33 -1.94
CA LEU A 21 -14.25 -12.29 -1.17
C LEU A 21 -13.24 -13.01 -2.08
N ALA A 22 -13.63 -13.39 -3.30
CA ALA A 22 -12.72 -13.98 -4.28
C ALA A 22 -11.69 -12.96 -4.80
N PHE A 23 -12.02 -11.67 -4.90
CA PHE A 23 -11.06 -10.62 -5.24
C PHE A 23 -10.07 -10.39 -4.12
N GLU A 24 -10.53 -10.28 -2.85
CA GLU A 24 -9.67 -10.16 -1.68
C GLU A 24 -8.81 -11.42 -1.45
N LEU A 25 -9.37 -12.61 -1.66
CA LEU A 25 -8.58 -13.85 -1.67
C LEU A 25 -7.61 -13.85 -2.83
N LYS A 26 -7.98 -13.41 -4.04
CA LYS A 26 -7.08 -13.41 -5.20
C LYS A 26 -5.97 -12.37 -5.08
N THR A 27 -6.21 -11.21 -4.47
CA THR A 27 -5.16 -10.26 -4.11
C THR A 27 -4.28 -10.80 -2.99
N ALA A 28 -4.84 -11.54 -2.02
CA ALA A 28 -4.05 -12.29 -1.03
C ALA A 28 -3.29 -13.49 -1.65
N SER A 29 -3.81 -14.10 -2.72
CA SER A 29 -3.25 -15.28 -3.41
C SER A 29 -2.27 -14.92 -4.52
N THR A 30 -2.23 -13.66 -4.95
CA THR A 30 -1.17 -13.16 -5.87
C THR A 30 0.17 -13.04 -5.14
N HIS A 31 0.19 -13.25 -3.82
CA HIS A 31 1.39 -13.62 -3.09
C HIS A 31 1.63 -15.13 -3.23
N GLU A 32 2.19 -15.57 -4.37
CA GLU A 32 2.73 -16.92 -4.46
C GLU A 32 3.70 -17.17 -3.29
N SER A 33 3.51 -18.34 -2.68
CA SER A 33 4.27 -18.90 -1.57
C SER A 33 5.78 -18.75 -1.78
N GLY A 34 6.41 -17.91 -0.96
CA GLY A 34 7.85 -17.63 -1.00
C GLY A 34 8.25 -16.31 -0.32
N VAL A 35 7.29 -15.47 0.04
CA VAL A 35 7.53 -14.23 0.80
C VAL A 35 7.88 -14.59 2.24
N GLU A 36 9.17 -14.62 2.53
CA GLU A 36 9.70 -14.81 3.88
C GLU A 36 9.04 -13.85 4.89
N PRO A 37 8.82 -14.24 6.17
CA PRO A 37 8.16 -13.40 7.17
C PRO A 37 8.79 -12.00 7.35
N TRP A 38 10.09 -11.86 7.05
CA TRP A 38 10.78 -10.56 7.08
C TRP A 38 10.39 -9.64 5.91
N ALA A 39 9.93 -10.17 4.79
CA ALA A 39 9.49 -9.40 3.63
C ALA A 39 8.14 -8.72 3.86
N LEU A 40 7.37 -9.19 4.86
CA LEU A 40 6.17 -8.50 5.35
C LEU A 40 6.51 -7.17 6.02
N LYS A 41 7.71 -7.06 6.63
CA LYS A 41 8.19 -5.89 7.37
C LYS A 41 9.01 -4.90 6.55
N ARG A 42 8.80 -4.88 5.23
CA ARG A 42 9.40 -3.89 4.33
C ARG A 42 8.50 -3.59 3.15
N MET A 43 8.69 -2.40 2.60
CA MET A 43 8.08 -1.87 1.40
C MET A 43 9.20 -1.64 0.39
N GLU A 44 9.25 -2.43 -0.67
CA GLU A 44 10.08 -2.17 -1.86
C GLU A 44 9.24 -1.36 -2.83
N PHE A 45 9.64 -0.13 -3.15
CA PHE A 45 8.81 0.80 -3.91
C PHE A 45 9.64 1.65 -4.86
N VAL A 46 8.96 2.21 -5.85
CA VAL A 46 9.50 3.23 -6.75
C VAL A 46 9.08 4.62 -6.25
N SER A 47 10.04 5.53 -6.11
CA SER A 47 9.78 6.93 -5.77
C SER A 47 9.44 7.76 -7.02
N TRP A 48 8.98 9.00 -6.80
CA TRP A 48 8.54 9.93 -7.86
C TRP A 48 9.59 10.22 -8.94
N ASN A 49 10.87 10.01 -8.65
CA ASN A 49 11.99 10.20 -9.57
C ASN A 49 12.48 8.90 -10.22
N ASN A 50 11.70 7.81 -10.14
CA ASN A 50 12.01 6.45 -10.60
C ASN A 50 13.13 5.72 -9.84
N ASP A 51 13.65 6.26 -8.75
CA ASP A 51 14.58 5.53 -7.90
C ASP A 51 13.86 4.41 -7.14
N ARG A 52 14.58 3.32 -6.90
CA ARG A 52 14.09 2.16 -6.16
C ARG A 52 14.57 2.19 -4.73
N TRP A 53 13.63 2.02 -3.81
CA TRP A 53 13.88 2.13 -2.38
C TRP A 53 13.25 0.96 -1.62
N THR A 54 13.86 0.61 -0.49
CA THR A 54 13.23 -0.22 0.54
C THR A 54 12.96 0.65 1.76
N ALA A 55 11.75 0.60 2.32
CA ALA A 55 11.37 1.31 3.55
C ALA A 55 10.68 0.39 4.57
N TRP A 56 10.74 0.79 5.84
CA TRP A 56 9.92 0.27 6.93
C TRP A 56 9.67 1.39 7.94
N VAL A 57 8.76 1.17 8.88
CA VAL A 57 8.48 2.11 9.96
C VAL A 57 9.23 1.68 11.21
N LYS A 58 9.94 2.63 11.82
CA LYS A 58 10.66 2.47 13.07
C LYS A 58 10.52 3.76 13.88
N ASP A 59 10.17 3.65 15.16
CA ASP A 59 10.00 4.79 16.07
C ASP A 59 9.09 5.90 15.51
N GLY A 60 8.01 5.51 14.81
CA GLY A 60 7.05 6.44 14.21
C GLY A 60 7.55 7.21 12.98
N SER A 61 8.69 6.83 12.41
CA SER A 61 9.25 7.42 11.19
C SER A 61 9.57 6.35 10.15
N PHE A 62 9.76 6.76 8.89
CA PHE A 62 10.24 5.84 7.86
C PHE A 62 11.76 5.74 7.93
N GLU A 63 12.29 4.53 8.07
CA GLU A 63 13.68 4.23 7.76
C GLU A 63 13.71 3.64 6.35
N HIS A 64 14.55 4.20 5.48
CA HIS A 64 14.64 3.77 4.08
C HIS A 64 16.08 3.69 3.57
N THR A 65 16.29 2.78 2.63
CA THR A 65 17.58 2.50 2.00
C THR A 65 17.36 2.42 0.49
N PRO A 66 18.19 3.09 -0.33
CA PRO A 66 18.09 2.97 -1.79
C PRO A 66 18.59 1.60 -2.24
N GLU A 67 18.11 1.11 -3.39
CA GLU A 67 18.68 -0.08 -4.06
C GLU A 67 20.13 0.19 -4.47
N GLU A 68 20.36 1.33 -5.14
CA GLU A 68 21.70 1.78 -5.55
C GLU A 68 22.24 2.82 -4.57
N SER A 69 23.39 2.50 -3.96
CA SER A 69 23.95 3.24 -2.82
C SER A 69 24.72 4.51 -3.16
N GLY A 70 24.50 5.11 -4.34
CA GLY A 70 25.29 6.22 -4.91
C GLY A 70 25.60 7.36 -3.94
N TYR A 71 24.83 8.45 -3.98
CA TYR A 71 24.93 9.53 -2.97
C TYR A 71 24.06 9.26 -1.73
N TRP A 72 23.14 8.31 -1.85
CA TRP A 72 22.14 8.02 -0.83
C TRP A 72 22.52 6.78 -0.04
N HIS A 73 22.32 6.85 1.27
CA HIS A 73 22.54 5.75 2.19
C HIS A 73 21.28 5.51 3.01
N ARG A 74 21.29 4.47 3.85
CA ARG A 74 20.21 4.27 4.81
C ARG A 74 20.06 5.51 5.71
N HIS A 75 18.84 6.02 5.82
CA HIS A 75 18.51 7.13 6.71
C HIS A 75 17.05 7.04 7.16
N SER A 76 16.69 7.89 8.12
CA SER A 76 15.32 8.04 8.58
C SER A 76 14.77 9.38 8.13
N ASN A 77 13.50 9.39 7.73
CA ASN A 77 12.77 10.58 7.35
C ASN A 77 11.35 10.51 7.93
N SER A 78 10.82 11.67 8.31
CA SER A 78 9.42 11.81 8.76
C SER A 78 8.41 11.48 7.65
N SER A 79 8.86 11.48 6.39
CA SER A 79 8.01 11.26 5.23
C SER A 79 8.64 10.35 4.17
N LEU A 80 7.79 9.71 3.37
CA LEU A 80 8.16 8.78 2.31
C LEU A 80 7.46 9.19 1.00
N ALA A 81 8.21 9.44 -0.07
CA ALA A 81 7.63 9.76 -1.37
C ALA A 81 7.59 8.51 -2.26
N PHE A 82 6.42 8.15 -2.79
CA PHE A 82 6.20 6.91 -3.54
C PHE A 82 5.24 7.14 -4.70
N VAL A 83 5.12 6.16 -5.60
CA VAL A 83 4.14 6.15 -6.69
C VAL A 83 2.97 5.23 -6.34
N ASN A 84 1.73 5.73 -6.44
CA ASN A 84 0.53 4.95 -6.17
C ASN A 84 0.18 4.01 -7.34
N TRP A 85 -0.87 3.21 -7.19
CA TRP A 85 -1.35 2.26 -8.22
C TRP A 85 -1.72 2.87 -9.57
N ASP A 86 -2.01 4.18 -9.60
CA ASP A 86 -2.40 4.91 -10.82
C ASP A 86 -1.20 5.61 -11.47
N GLY A 87 0.01 5.40 -10.93
CA GLY A 87 1.24 6.03 -11.43
C GLY A 87 1.44 7.46 -10.93
N GLU A 88 0.64 7.92 -9.96
CA GLU A 88 0.72 9.27 -9.43
C GLU A 88 1.70 9.35 -8.24
N PRO A 89 2.49 10.43 -8.13
CA PRO A 89 3.38 10.60 -7.00
C PRO A 89 2.63 11.10 -5.76
N TRP A 90 2.93 10.49 -4.62
CA TRP A 90 2.37 10.80 -3.31
C TRP A 90 3.48 10.89 -2.26
N GLN A 91 3.19 11.56 -1.16
CA GLN A 91 4.04 11.55 0.02
C GLN A 91 3.25 11.10 1.24
N ALA A 92 3.76 10.11 1.97
CA ALA A 92 3.19 9.62 3.21
C ALA A 92 3.96 10.16 4.43
N LYS A 93 3.25 10.38 5.53
CA LYS A 93 3.79 10.50 6.89
C LYS A 93 3.12 9.46 7.77
N VAL A 94 3.82 8.96 8.79
CA VAL A 94 3.19 8.14 9.84
C VAL A 94 2.50 9.07 10.82
N ALA A 95 1.24 8.77 11.13
CA ALA A 95 0.48 9.40 12.20
C ALA A 95 -0.11 8.32 13.10
N GLU A 96 -0.73 8.72 14.22
CA GLU A 96 -1.24 7.80 15.24
C GLU A 96 -2.15 6.71 14.61
N GLY A 97 -1.60 5.50 14.49
CA GLY A 97 -2.29 4.33 13.93
C GLY A 97 -2.55 4.33 12.41
N SER A 98 -2.08 5.32 11.65
CA SER A 98 -2.37 5.46 10.21
C SER A 98 -1.25 6.13 9.42
N PHE A 99 -1.43 6.23 8.11
CA PHE A 99 -0.64 7.11 7.25
C PHE A 99 -1.47 8.35 6.90
N ILE A 100 -0.79 9.49 6.78
CA ILE A 100 -1.34 10.70 6.19
C ILE A 100 -0.68 10.91 4.83
N LEU A 101 -1.47 11.05 3.78
CA LEU A 101 -1.01 11.20 2.41
C LEU A 101 -1.22 12.63 1.92
N ALA A 102 -0.23 13.16 1.21
CA ALA A 102 -0.32 14.39 0.45
C ALA A 102 -0.02 14.11 -1.03
N HIS A 103 -0.94 14.51 -1.90
CA HIS A 103 -0.77 14.34 -3.35
C HIS A 103 0.43 15.17 -3.81
N ARG A 104 1.38 14.53 -4.50
CA ARG A 104 2.67 15.13 -4.93
C ARG A 104 3.49 15.77 -3.81
N GLY A 105 3.22 15.44 -2.55
CA GLY A 105 3.85 16.07 -1.39
C GLY A 105 3.39 17.50 -1.10
N ASP A 106 2.28 17.95 -1.69
CA ASP A 106 1.70 19.26 -1.38
C ASP A 106 0.88 19.21 -0.08
N TRP A 107 1.54 19.53 1.03
CA TRP A 107 0.92 19.57 2.36
C TRP A 107 0.05 20.80 2.62
N SER A 108 -0.08 21.73 1.66
CA SER A 108 -0.99 22.87 1.75
C SER A 108 -2.42 22.52 1.31
N MET A 109 -2.57 21.42 0.57
CA MET A 109 -3.84 20.87 0.10
C MET A 109 -4.42 19.84 1.07
N PRO A 110 -5.71 19.46 0.92
CA PRO A 110 -6.30 18.41 1.73
C PRO A 110 -5.49 17.11 1.69
N THR A 111 -5.32 16.50 2.86
CA THR A 111 -4.60 15.24 3.03
C THR A 111 -5.57 14.08 3.25
N GLU A 112 -5.09 12.86 3.01
CA GLU A 112 -5.87 11.65 3.20
C GLU A 112 -5.32 10.83 4.37
N SER A 113 -6.18 10.38 5.28
CA SER A 113 -5.81 9.41 6.30
C SER A 113 -6.16 8.00 5.83
N VAL A 114 -5.18 7.11 5.77
CA VAL A 114 -5.33 5.74 5.26
C VAL A 114 -4.69 4.73 6.21
N SER A 115 -5.27 3.52 6.28
CA SER A 115 -4.71 2.42 7.07
C SER A 115 -3.62 1.62 6.35
N ALA A 116 -3.52 1.78 5.03
CA ALA A 116 -2.56 1.10 4.17
C ALA A 116 -2.11 1.98 3.00
N LEU A 117 -0.87 1.78 2.57
CA LEU A 117 -0.31 2.36 1.36
C LEU A 117 -0.61 1.45 0.16
N HIS A 118 -1.17 2.04 -0.90
CA HIS A 118 -1.32 1.43 -2.21
C HIS A 118 -0.24 1.97 -3.14
N TYR A 119 0.72 1.15 -3.54
CA TYR A 119 1.91 1.61 -4.24
C TYR A 119 2.39 0.65 -5.32
N LEU A 120 3.30 1.12 -6.17
CA LEU A 120 4.02 0.30 -7.14
C LEU A 120 5.37 -0.14 -6.58
N ASP A 121 5.63 -1.45 -6.63
CA ASP A 121 6.94 -2.00 -6.26
C ASP A 121 8.02 -1.78 -7.32
N TRP A 122 9.22 -2.29 -7.08
CA TRP A 122 10.37 -2.19 -8.00
C TRP A 122 10.11 -2.73 -9.41
N SER A 123 9.17 -3.68 -9.54
CA SER A 123 8.75 -4.26 -10.82
C SER A 123 7.54 -3.55 -11.43
N GLY A 124 7.02 -2.51 -10.78
CA GLY A 124 5.81 -1.81 -11.18
C GLY A 124 4.53 -2.54 -10.83
N GLN A 125 4.59 -3.58 -9.99
CA GLN A 125 3.40 -4.31 -9.57
C GLN A 125 2.68 -3.60 -8.42
N LYS A 126 1.36 -3.72 -8.41
CA LYS A 126 0.48 -3.13 -7.42
C LYS A 126 0.59 -3.87 -6.08
N GLN A 127 1.06 -3.18 -5.05
CA GLN A 127 1.22 -3.70 -3.70
C GLN A 127 0.38 -2.93 -2.68
N VAL A 128 0.08 -3.59 -1.56
CA VAL A 128 -0.56 -3.00 -0.37
C VAL A 128 0.30 -3.27 0.85
N ARG A 129 0.52 -2.26 1.69
CA ARG A 129 1.15 -2.45 3.01
C ARG A 129 0.46 -1.61 4.08
N THR A 130 0.03 -2.27 5.16
CA THR A 130 -0.53 -1.59 6.33
C THR A 130 0.57 -1.04 7.23
N LEU A 131 0.22 -0.10 8.12
CA LEU A 131 1.17 0.41 9.12
C LEU A 131 1.70 -0.74 10.00
N ALA A 132 0.83 -1.63 10.46
CA ALA A 132 1.21 -2.77 11.28
C ALA A 132 2.19 -3.73 10.57
N GLN A 133 2.04 -3.90 9.25
CA GLN A 133 2.99 -4.69 8.45
C GLN A 133 4.35 -4.00 8.37
N LEU A 134 4.40 -2.68 8.18
CA LEU A 134 5.66 -1.95 8.02
C LEU A 134 6.39 -1.64 9.32
N THR A 135 5.71 -1.66 10.47
CA THR A 135 6.32 -1.38 11.78
C THR A 135 7.23 -2.53 12.23
N ARG A 136 8.45 -2.18 12.65
CA ARG A 136 9.42 -3.11 13.22
C ARG A 136 9.51 -3.05 14.74
#